data_AF-A0A3D3BNP7-F1
#
_entry.id   AF-A0A3D3BNP7-F1
#
_cell.length_a   1.000
_cell.length_b   1.000
_cell.length_c   1.000
_cell.angle_alpha   90.00
_cell.angle_beta   90.00
_cell.angle_gamma   90.00
#
_symmetry.space_group_name_H-M   'P 1'
#
loop_
_entity.id
_entity.type
_entity.pdbx_description
1 polymer ?
#
loop_
_entity_poly.entity_id
_entity_poly.type
_entity_poly.pdbx_seq_one_letter_code
_entity_poly.pdbx_strand_id
1 'polypeptide(L)'
;MNRDIRAEIFARLRDQNPNPTTELEWVTPFELLIAVLLSAQATDVSVNQATRKLYAKANTPEAILLLGIDAVKDCIRTIGLYNSKAENMMKTCTILLDKYGGEIPGTRDALEALPGVGRKTANVVL
;
A
#
# COMPACT_ATOMS: atom_id res chain seq x y z
N MET A 1 22.83 -23.93 7.77
CA MET A 1 21.38 -24.19 7.58
C MET A 1 21.18 -25.06 6.35
N ASN A 2 20.80 -26.33 6.49
CA ASN A 2 20.58 -27.27 5.37
C ASN A 2 19.11 -27.24 4.90
N ARG A 3 18.76 -28.05 3.89
CA ARG A 3 17.40 -28.12 3.32
C ARG A 3 16.36 -28.55 4.36
N ASP A 4 16.68 -29.58 5.14
CA ASP A 4 15.71 -30.21 6.05
C ASP A 4 15.34 -29.28 7.21
N ILE A 5 16.32 -28.52 7.74
CA ILE A 5 16.04 -27.51 8.77
C ILE A 5 15.15 -26.39 8.22
N ARG A 6 15.35 -25.93 6.97
CA ARG A 6 14.48 -24.89 6.36
C ARG A 6 13.05 -25.39 6.19
N ALA A 7 12.88 -26.64 5.73
CA ALA A 7 11.57 -27.24 5.57
C ALA A 7 10.82 -27.36 6.90
N GLU A 8 11.52 -27.77 7.96
CA GLU A 8 10.95 -27.88 9.30
C GLU A 8 10.53 -26.50 9.87
N ILE A 9 11.32 -25.45 9.64
CA ILE A 9 10.95 -24.08 10.03
C ILE A 9 9.63 -23.66 9.35
N PHE A 10 9.52 -23.83 8.04
CA PHE A 10 8.29 -23.46 7.32
C PHE A 10 7.08 -24.31 7.72
N ALA A 11 7.28 -25.60 8.02
CA ALA A 11 6.21 -26.46 8.52
C ALA A 11 5.65 -25.93 9.86
N ARG A 12 6.52 -25.63 10.82
CA ARG A 12 6.10 -25.10 12.13
C ARG A 12 5.43 -23.73 12.03
N LEU A 13 5.97 -22.84 11.20
CA LEU A 13 5.37 -21.52 10.98
C LEU A 13 3.96 -21.64 10.38
N ARG A 14 3.77 -22.54 9.41
CA ARG A 14 2.46 -22.82 8.81
C ARG A 14 1.49 -23.43 9.82
N ASP A 15 1.94 -24.35 10.65
CA ASP A 15 1.07 -24.98 11.66
C ASP A 15 0.64 -23.97 12.74
N GLN A 16 1.53 -23.02 13.09
CA GLN A 16 1.24 -21.95 14.06
C GLN A 16 0.30 -20.88 13.49
N ASN A 17 0.48 -20.48 12.23
CA ASN A 17 -0.38 -19.52 11.54
C ASN A 17 -0.64 -20.01 10.11
N PRO A 18 -1.76 -20.74 9.87
CA PRO A 18 -2.04 -21.34 8.56
C PRO A 18 -2.29 -20.33 7.43
N ASN A 19 -2.77 -19.13 7.77
CA ASN A 19 -3.14 -18.10 6.80
C ASN A 19 -2.57 -16.74 7.24
N PRO A 20 -1.24 -16.58 7.27
CA PRO A 20 -0.63 -15.32 7.66
C PRO A 20 -0.97 -14.25 6.63
N THR A 21 -1.28 -13.05 7.09
CA THR A 21 -1.61 -11.90 6.24
C THR A 21 -0.95 -10.64 6.79
N THR A 22 -1.04 -9.54 6.04
CA THR A 22 -0.56 -8.23 6.47
C THR A 22 -1.36 -7.69 7.66
N GLU A 23 -0.71 -6.90 8.51
CA GLU A 23 -1.37 -6.15 9.58
C GLU A 23 -1.96 -4.82 9.10
N LEU A 24 -1.68 -4.43 7.84
CA LEU A 24 -2.29 -3.28 7.20
C LEU A 24 -3.79 -3.54 6.96
N GLU A 25 -4.62 -2.56 7.28
CA GLU A 25 -6.07 -2.65 7.09
C GLU A 25 -6.45 -2.19 5.68
N TRP A 26 -7.13 -3.08 4.94
CA TRP A 26 -7.60 -2.82 3.58
C TRP A 26 -8.79 -3.71 3.23
N VAL A 27 -9.62 -3.24 2.30
CA VAL A 27 -10.76 -3.98 1.71
C VAL A 27 -10.57 -4.16 0.20
N THR A 28 -9.90 -3.21 -0.47
CA THR A 28 -9.68 -3.24 -1.93
C THR A 28 -8.18 -3.26 -2.29
N PRO A 29 -7.81 -3.75 -3.48
CA PRO A 29 -6.42 -3.69 -3.95
C PRO A 29 -5.85 -2.26 -3.98
N PHE A 30 -6.69 -1.26 -4.24
CA PHE A 30 -6.28 0.15 -4.18
C PHE A 30 -5.95 0.57 -2.75
N GLU A 31 -6.78 0.22 -1.77
CA GLU A 31 -6.49 0.49 -0.36
C GLU A 31 -5.19 -0.19 0.10
N LEU A 32 -4.90 -1.40 -0.36
CA LEU A 32 -3.63 -2.07 -0.07
C LEU A 32 -2.46 -1.31 -0.69
N LEU A 33 -2.53 -0.94 -1.97
CA LEU A 33 -1.46 -0.20 -2.65
C LEU A 33 -1.14 1.11 -1.90
N ILE A 34 -2.16 1.86 -1.50
CA ILE A 34 -2.00 3.13 -0.79
C ILE A 34 -1.42 2.90 0.61
N ALA A 35 -1.88 1.88 1.35
CA ALA A 35 -1.34 1.55 2.66
C ALA A 35 0.15 1.18 2.57
N VAL A 36 0.55 0.38 1.59
CA VAL A 36 1.96 0.00 1.39
C VAL A 36 2.80 1.20 0.94
N LEU A 37 2.29 2.08 0.08
CA LEU A 37 2.96 3.34 -0.28
C LEU A 37 3.22 4.21 0.96
N LEU A 38 2.27 4.27 1.90
CA LEU A 38 2.40 5.00 3.14
C LEU A 38 3.33 4.34 4.18
N SER A 39 3.55 3.03 4.09
CA SER A 39 4.35 2.24 5.05
C SER A 39 5.84 2.54 5.05
N ALA A 40 6.38 3.19 4.01
CA ALA A 40 7.80 3.49 3.93
C ALA A 40 8.26 4.34 5.13
N GLN A 41 9.12 3.78 5.99
CA GLN A 41 9.56 4.41 7.25
C GLN A 41 8.40 4.78 8.20
N ALA A 42 7.35 3.95 8.23
CA ALA A 42 6.23 4.07 9.15
C ALA A 42 5.94 2.69 9.79
N THR A 43 5.15 2.68 10.86
CA THR A 43 4.66 1.45 11.48
C THR A 43 3.26 1.16 10.96
N ASP A 44 2.87 -0.12 10.89
CA ASP A 44 1.54 -0.50 10.41
C ASP A 44 0.43 0.15 11.26
N VAL A 45 0.66 0.33 12.56
CA VAL A 45 -0.25 1.06 13.46
C VAL A 45 -0.45 2.52 13.02
N SER A 46 0.61 3.25 12.66
CA SER A 46 0.48 4.65 12.25
C SER A 46 -0.10 4.79 10.84
N VAL A 47 0.16 3.80 9.96
CA VAL A 47 -0.49 3.70 8.66
C VAL A 47 -1.99 3.49 8.83
N ASN A 48 -2.41 2.48 9.60
CA ASN A 48 -3.82 2.17 9.84
C ASN A 48 -4.58 3.36 10.45
N GLN A 49 -3.97 4.10 11.37
CA GLN A 49 -4.57 5.32 11.93
C GLN A 49 -4.83 6.40 10.87
N ALA A 50 -3.94 6.55 9.89
CA ALA A 50 -4.08 7.53 8.82
C ALA A 50 -5.06 7.04 7.75
N THR A 51 -4.96 5.78 7.32
CA THR A 51 -5.79 5.20 6.27
C THR A 51 -7.26 5.12 6.69
N ARG A 52 -7.59 4.81 7.95
CA ARG A 52 -8.98 4.91 8.45
C ARG A 52 -9.60 6.29 8.23
N LYS A 53 -8.83 7.37 8.42
CA LYS A 53 -9.30 8.75 8.20
C LYS A 53 -9.39 9.09 6.71
N LEU A 54 -8.41 8.64 5.93
CA LEU A 54 -8.35 8.87 4.49
C LEU A 54 -9.48 8.14 3.78
N TYR A 55 -9.63 6.83 4.01
CA TYR A 55 -10.58 5.96 3.32
C TYR A 55 -12.03 6.25 3.68
N ALA A 56 -12.30 6.81 4.86
CA ALA A 56 -13.63 7.34 5.20
C ALA A 56 -14.05 8.53 4.31
N LYS A 57 -13.08 9.21 3.67
CA LYS A 57 -13.32 10.35 2.77
C LYS A 57 -13.12 9.97 1.30
N ALA A 58 -12.12 9.16 1.01
CA ALA A 58 -11.71 8.80 -0.34
C ALA A 58 -10.90 7.49 -0.33
N ASN A 59 -11.40 6.47 -1.03
CA ASN A 59 -10.76 5.16 -1.17
C ASN A 59 -10.77 4.65 -2.62
N THR A 60 -10.89 5.54 -3.60
CA THR A 60 -10.67 5.26 -5.02
C THR A 60 -9.71 6.29 -5.63
N PRO A 61 -9.06 6.00 -6.77
CA PRO A 61 -8.20 6.98 -7.42
C PRO A 61 -8.90 8.32 -7.72
N GLU A 62 -10.14 8.27 -8.22
CA GLU A 62 -10.95 9.45 -8.53
C GLU A 62 -11.28 10.26 -7.27
N ALA A 63 -11.69 9.56 -6.21
CA ALA A 63 -12.05 10.19 -4.94
C ALA A 63 -10.84 10.86 -4.29
N ILE A 64 -9.65 10.26 -4.40
CA ILE A 64 -8.40 10.85 -3.87
C ILE A 64 -8.03 12.11 -4.66
N LEU A 65 -8.13 12.07 -5.98
CA LEU A 65 -7.85 13.26 -6.81
C LEU A 65 -8.85 14.39 -6.53
N LEU A 66 -10.14 14.05 -6.38
CA LEU A 66 -11.19 15.01 -6.05
C LEU A 66 -11.02 15.61 -4.64
N LEU A 67 -10.58 14.80 -3.67
CA LEU A 67 -10.29 15.25 -2.31
C LEU A 67 -9.18 16.32 -2.30
N GLY A 68 -8.21 16.20 -3.19
CA GLY A 68 -7.14 17.18 -3.38
C GLY A 68 -5.98 17.01 -2.40
N ILE A 69 -4.82 17.54 -2.78
CA ILE A 69 -3.55 17.28 -2.10
C ILE A 69 -3.54 17.78 -0.64
N ASP A 70 -4.14 18.92 -0.34
CA ASP A 70 -4.11 19.51 1.01
C ASP A 70 -4.92 18.65 1.99
N ALA A 71 -6.12 18.22 1.60
CA ALA A 71 -6.93 17.34 2.43
C ALA A 71 -6.33 15.93 2.56
N VAL A 72 -5.64 15.41 1.54
CA VAL A 72 -4.85 14.17 1.64
C VAL A 72 -3.75 14.35 2.68
N LYS A 73 -2.94 15.42 2.57
CA LYS A 73 -1.85 15.73 3.51
C LYS A 73 -2.38 15.80 4.95
N ASP A 74 -3.51 16.44 5.18
CA ASP A 74 -4.12 16.50 6.51
C ASP A 74 -4.50 15.12 7.08
N CYS A 75 -4.98 14.20 6.23
CA CYS A 75 -5.31 12.85 6.66
C CYS A 75 -4.07 12.03 7.05
N ILE A 76 -2.95 12.24 6.35
CA ILE A 76 -1.72 11.44 6.52
C ILE A 76 -0.59 12.19 7.25
N ARG A 77 -0.84 13.39 7.81
CA ARG A 77 0.19 14.25 8.42
C ARG A 77 0.95 13.63 9.59
N THR A 78 0.40 12.58 10.21
CA THR A 78 1.03 11.82 11.30
C THR A 78 2.09 10.84 10.80
N ILE A 79 2.18 10.61 9.49
CA ILE A 79 3.13 9.71 8.86
C ILE A 79 4.39 10.49 8.46
N GLY A 80 5.58 9.94 8.71
CA GLY A 80 6.83 10.51 8.23
C GLY A 80 6.85 10.62 6.70
N LEU A 81 7.45 11.69 6.17
CA LEU A 81 7.53 11.97 4.73
C LEU A 81 6.15 12.21 4.06
N TYR A 82 5.12 12.62 4.82
CA TYR A 82 3.77 12.77 4.29
C TYR A 82 3.66 13.70 3.06
N ASN A 83 4.51 14.73 2.94
CA ASN A 83 4.49 15.63 1.79
C ASN A 83 4.79 14.88 0.48
N SER A 84 5.93 14.18 0.42
CA SER A 84 6.30 13.41 -0.78
C SER A 84 5.39 12.21 -0.99
N LYS A 85 4.90 11.59 0.09
CA LYS A 85 3.90 10.50 0.01
C LYS A 85 2.58 10.97 -0.60
N ALA A 86 2.07 12.14 -0.20
CA ALA A 86 0.87 12.72 -0.79
C ALA A 86 1.08 13.01 -2.29
N GLU A 87 2.21 13.60 -2.67
CA GLU A 87 2.51 13.84 -4.08
C GLU A 87 2.59 12.56 -4.91
N ASN A 88 3.26 11.52 -4.39
CA ASN A 88 3.34 10.21 -5.04
C ASN A 88 1.96 9.55 -5.14
N MET A 89 1.14 9.68 -4.10
CA MET A 89 -0.24 9.19 -4.09
C MET A 89 -1.07 9.85 -5.19
N MET A 90 -1.03 11.18 -5.30
CA MET A 90 -1.77 11.92 -6.33
C MET A 90 -1.32 11.49 -7.74
N LYS A 91 -0.01 11.47 -8.00
CA LYS A 91 0.54 11.03 -9.29
C LYS A 91 0.18 9.58 -9.62
N THR A 92 0.21 8.71 -8.62
CA THR A 92 -0.20 7.30 -8.76
C THR A 92 -1.67 7.23 -9.18
N CYS A 93 -2.56 7.96 -8.50
CA CYS A 93 -3.99 7.98 -8.85
C CYS A 93 -4.23 8.48 -10.28
N THR A 94 -3.52 9.54 -10.70
CA THR A 94 -3.58 10.02 -12.10
C THR A 94 -3.14 8.93 -13.09
N ILE A 95 -2.01 8.26 -12.83
CA ILE A 95 -1.51 7.19 -13.72
C ILE A 95 -2.50 6.01 -13.78
N LEU A 96 -3.11 5.63 -12.65
CA LEU A 96 -4.11 4.57 -12.60
C LEU A 96 -5.31 4.89 -13.49
N LEU A 97 -5.83 6.12 -13.41
CA LEU A 97 -6.95 6.53 -14.27
C LEU A 97 -6.56 6.61 -15.74
N ASP A 98 -5.44 7.27 -16.05
CA ASP A 98 -5.04 7.55 -17.43
C ASP A 98 -4.61 6.30 -18.20
N LYS A 99 -3.92 5.35 -17.53
CA LYS A 99 -3.29 4.19 -18.19
C LYS A 99 -3.96 2.86 -17.89
N TYR A 100 -4.64 2.75 -16.75
CA TYR A 100 -5.15 1.49 -16.23
C TYR A 100 -6.66 1.54 -15.93
N GLY A 101 -7.36 2.61 -16.33
CA GLY A 101 -8.81 2.75 -16.15
C GLY A 101 -9.25 2.75 -14.68
N GLY A 102 -8.37 3.14 -13.76
CA GLY A 102 -8.62 3.12 -12.31
C GLY A 102 -8.25 1.81 -11.61
N GLU A 103 -7.85 0.77 -12.35
CA GLU A 103 -7.49 -0.53 -11.78
C GLU A 103 -6.00 -0.66 -11.43
N ILE A 104 -5.70 -1.55 -10.48
CA ILE A 104 -4.32 -1.84 -10.07
C ILE A 104 -3.69 -2.79 -11.10
N PRO A 105 -2.54 -2.46 -11.70
CA PRO A 105 -1.95 -3.30 -12.74
C PRO A 105 -1.45 -4.63 -12.16
N GLY A 106 -1.81 -5.73 -12.82
CA GLY A 106 -1.48 -7.10 -12.40
C GLY A 106 -0.05 -7.56 -12.71
N THR A 107 0.88 -6.65 -13.00
CA THR A 107 2.29 -7.00 -13.28
C THR A 107 3.24 -6.18 -12.43
N ARG A 108 4.34 -6.81 -11.99
CA ARG A 108 5.34 -6.18 -11.12
C ARG A 108 5.96 -4.95 -11.77
N ASP A 109 6.33 -5.05 -13.04
CA ASP A 109 7.03 -3.97 -13.74
C ASP A 109 6.11 -2.74 -13.93
N ALA A 110 4.81 -2.95 -14.11
CA ALA A 110 3.82 -1.87 -14.16
C ALA A 110 3.60 -1.22 -12.78
N LEU A 111 3.62 -2.00 -11.71
CA LEU A 111 3.57 -1.48 -10.34
C LEU A 111 4.83 -0.67 -10.01
N GLU A 112 6.02 -1.18 -10.34
CA GLU A 112 7.31 -0.48 -10.13
C GLU A 112 7.42 0.84 -10.91
N ALA A 113 6.61 1.03 -11.96
CA ALA A 113 6.52 2.30 -12.68
C ALA A 113 5.71 3.37 -11.94
N LEU A 114 4.97 3.01 -10.88
CA LEU A 114 4.19 3.96 -10.07
C LEU A 114 5.11 4.74 -9.11
N PRO A 115 4.91 6.05 -8.94
CA PRO A 115 5.73 6.87 -8.04
C PRO A 115 5.70 6.35 -6.59
N GLY A 116 6.88 6.11 -6.02
CA GLY A 116 7.01 5.60 -4.65
C GLY A 116 6.80 4.09 -4.51
N VAL A 117 6.58 3.37 -5.60
CA VAL A 117 6.47 1.90 -5.62
C VAL A 117 7.79 1.32 -6.12
N GLY A 118 8.55 0.69 -5.23
CA GLY A 118 9.72 -0.11 -5.59
C GLY A 118 9.40 -1.60 -5.65
N ARG A 119 10.40 -2.43 -5.99
CA ARG A 119 10.27 -3.90 -6.07
C ARG A 119 9.63 -4.55 -4.85
N LYS A 120 10.00 -4.12 -3.64
CA LYS A 120 9.41 -4.65 -2.40
C LYS A 120 7.91 -4.36 -2.36
N THR A 121 7.51 -3.13 -2.64
CA THR A 121 6.10 -2.70 -2.64
C THR A 121 5.30 -3.48 -3.69
N ALA A 122 5.83 -3.61 -4.91
CA ALA A 122 5.17 -4.37 -5.97
C ALA A 122 4.95 -5.84 -5.58
N ASN A 123 5.95 -6.50 -4.96
CA ASN A 123 5.82 -7.87 -4.48
C ASN A 123 4.88 -8.06 -3.29
N VAL A 124 4.55 -7.00 -2.54
CA VAL A 124 3.57 -7.07 -1.44
C VAL A 124 2.14 -6.94 -1.97
N VAL A 125 1.96 -6.22 -3.07
CA VAL A 125 0.65 -5.99 -3.69
C VAL A 125 0.20 -7.16 -4.58
N LEU A 126 1.15 -7.87 -5.22
CA LEU A 126 0.91 -9.08 -6.02
C LEU A 126 0.79 -10.34 -5.16
#